data_AF-A0A829GJL0-F1
#
_entry.id   AF-A0A829GJL0-F1
#
_cell.length_a   1.000
_cell.length_b   1.000
_cell.length_c   1.000
_cell.angle_alpha   90.00
_cell.angle_beta   90.00
_cell.angle_gamma   90.00
#
_symmetry.space_group_name_H-M   'P 1'
#
loop_
_entity.id
_entity.type
_entity.pdbx_description
1 polymer ?
#
loop_
_entity_poly.entity_id
_entity_poly.type
_entity_poly.pdbx_seq_one_letter_code
_entity_poly.pdbx_strand_id
1 'polypeptide(L)'
;LVTLKQLSERNSIVLGGFTFLVLSPFAYTYYLQVFYSDLPSMLILLMIFRILWRWRIKSNLQRICAGIGLTMLVLVGQLLKPNLIVLLPALFIIVVILWHRKLLRTTKLTVPFLLIVAGFGLSVPTTQVIHTAANFHPNAAYELPVTSWMLMGVNTNSDGMYSTKDIEKAITLKDKQAVEQYDIQTIQTRVKKLGVFGLMKLWLVKIGILLNVRSIQDWYNGGFQSAPTWYDQHSQFLRAVTAVSYQVVTIVLWLTLIIRLLAWRPDLRDETALIGLLAIVTALGYLAFHTLLWETEERYGQAIVPLVLFALGALPNTARKRVVIPKRTRNRLAVGFALAAILGLSTFSGLLAKDYPNTIVVAAQRSQLSTQYHAKPQLIAPNTVMSEEISLNGASNYLSVQIHQAAGMKVTLTSLSTGKVYKLKPAAAVYKLETNIAAGHYRITAKNTSGIGQQVDVVNTQRYQLAEYPLVVNGVKNATASFVYTSLYQPT
;
A
#
# COMPACT_ATOMS: atom_id res chain seq x y z
N LEU A 1 19.72 8.02 0.04
CA LEU A 1 21.18 7.73 0.20
C LEU A 1 22.03 8.98 0.42
N VAL A 2 21.96 9.98 -0.46
CA VAL A 2 22.70 11.26 -0.28
C VAL A 2 22.47 11.87 1.09
N THR A 3 21.22 11.97 1.54
CA THR A 3 20.89 12.49 2.90
C THR A 3 21.60 11.70 4.00
N LEU A 4 21.65 10.36 3.92
CA LEU A 4 22.35 9.54 4.91
C LEU A 4 23.84 9.80 4.94
N LYS A 5 24.48 9.98 3.77
CA LYS A 5 25.91 10.30 3.68
C LYS A 5 26.24 11.68 4.24
N GLN A 6 25.31 12.62 4.11
CA GLN A 6 25.46 13.97 4.65
C GLN A 6 25.17 14.03 6.16
N LEU A 7 24.24 13.22 6.67
CA LEU A 7 23.93 13.11 8.10
C LEU A 7 24.97 12.31 8.86
N SER A 8 25.58 11.30 8.22
CA SER A 8 26.54 10.42 8.85
C SER A 8 27.75 10.18 7.97
N GLU A 9 28.93 10.41 8.53
CA GLU A 9 30.21 10.06 7.91
C GLU A 9 30.40 8.54 7.78
N ARG A 10 29.56 7.74 8.46
CA ARG A 10 29.67 6.28 8.54
C ARG A 10 29.17 5.64 7.25
N ASN A 11 30.11 5.09 6.48
CA ASN A 11 29.80 4.27 5.31
C ASN A 11 28.86 3.09 5.63
N SER A 12 28.85 2.57 6.86
CA SER A 12 27.95 1.49 7.27
C SER A 12 26.46 1.89 7.28
N ILE A 13 26.13 3.14 7.63
CA ILE A 13 24.73 3.62 7.60
C ILE A 13 24.29 3.82 6.16
N VAL A 14 25.16 4.39 5.34
CA VAL A 14 24.90 4.57 3.90
C VAL A 14 24.74 3.23 3.21
N LEU A 15 25.62 2.27 3.50
CA LEU A 15 25.55 0.91 2.97
C LEU A 15 24.29 0.20 3.46
N GLY A 16 23.94 0.28 4.75
CA GLY A 16 22.71 -0.32 5.27
C GLY A 16 21.45 0.28 4.63
N GLY A 17 21.42 1.60 4.45
CA GLY A 17 20.35 2.28 3.71
C GLY A 17 20.30 1.89 2.23
N PHE A 18 21.44 1.66 1.60
CA PHE A 18 21.51 1.15 0.22
C PHE A 18 20.99 -0.27 0.15
N THR A 19 21.42 -1.16 1.05
CA THR A 19 20.93 -2.52 1.14
C THR A 19 19.41 -2.56 1.34
N PHE A 20 18.86 -1.72 2.22
CA PHE A 20 17.42 -1.63 2.42
C PHE A 20 16.69 -1.12 1.16
N LEU A 21 17.10 0.04 0.62
CA LEU A 21 16.36 0.68 -0.46
C LEU A 21 16.54 0.01 -1.82
N VAL A 22 17.72 -0.55 -2.09
CA VAL A 22 18.14 -1.00 -3.44
C VAL A 22 18.35 -2.51 -3.50
N LEU A 23 18.69 -3.19 -2.40
CA LEU A 23 18.92 -4.65 -2.44
C LEU A 23 17.80 -5.46 -1.79
N SER A 24 16.79 -4.79 -1.22
CA SER A 24 15.62 -5.45 -0.68
C SER A 24 14.42 -5.28 -1.61
N PRO A 25 13.34 -6.07 -1.41
CA PRO A 25 12.10 -5.92 -2.15
C PRO A 25 11.40 -4.56 -2.04
N PHE A 26 11.84 -3.67 -1.12
CA PHE A 26 11.27 -2.33 -0.94
C PHE A 26 11.05 -1.61 -2.29
N ALA A 27 12.11 -1.40 -3.08
CA ALA A 27 11.97 -0.64 -4.31
C ALA A 27 11.19 -1.40 -5.39
N TYR A 28 11.47 -2.69 -5.58
CA TYR A 28 11.04 -3.42 -6.77
C TYR A 28 9.66 -4.06 -6.71
N THR A 29 8.90 -3.83 -5.63
CA THR A 29 7.53 -4.30 -5.45
C THR A 29 6.57 -3.11 -5.57
N TYR A 30 5.70 -2.90 -4.59
CA TYR A 30 4.65 -1.88 -4.59
C TYR A 30 5.13 -0.49 -5.00
N TYR A 31 6.25 -0.01 -4.46
CA TYR A 31 6.62 1.40 -4.60
C TYR A 31 7.04 1.82 -6.01
N LEU A 32 7.71 0.96 -6.78
CA LEU A 32 8.02 1.27 -8.19
C LEU A 32 6.97 0.73 -9.17
N GLN A 33 6.19 -0.28 -8.79
CA GLN A 33 5.22 -0.91 -9.68
C GLN A 33 3.86 -0.22 -9.67
N VAL A 34 3.46 0.37 -8.53
CA VAL A 34 2.14 0.98 -8.36
C VAL A 34 2.28 2.49 -8.25
N PHE A 35 1.70 3.21 -9.21
CA PHE A 35 1.59 4.66 -9.15
C PHE A 35 0.52 5.06 -8.13
N TYR A 36 0.91 5.16 -6.87
CA TYR A 36 0.05 5.55 -5.76
C TYR A 36 0.65 6.70 -4.95
N SER A 37 -0.14 7.34 -4.08
CA SER A 37 0.29 8.49 -3.27
C SER A 37 1.32 8.16 -2.18
N ASP A 38 1.57 6.88 -1.89
CA ASP A 38 2.48 6.43 -0.84
C ASP A 38 3.94 6.83 -1.12
N LEU A 39 4.48 6.51 -2.30
CA LEU A 39 5.87 6.84 -2.65
C LEU A 39 6.12 8.37 -2.76
N PRO A 40 5.25 9.16 -3.43
CA PRO A 40 5.35 10.63 -3.41
C PRO A 40 5.34 11.19 -1.98
N SER A 41 4.48 10.68 -1.10
CA SER A 41 4.39 11.11 0.29
C SER A 41 5.70 10.85 1.06
N MET A 42 6.32 9.68 0.86
CA MET A 42 7.63 9.36 1.43
C MET A 42 8.72 10.34 1.00
N LEU A 43 8.74 10.69 -0.29
CA LEU A 43 9.70 11.64 -0.84
C LEU A 43 9.48 13.06 -0.27
N ILE A 44 8.22 13.51 -0.21
CA ILE A 44 7.84 14.80 0.38
C ILE A 44 8.29 14.87 1.84
N LEU A 45 8.01 13.85 2.65
CA LEU A 45 8.46 13.77 4.04
C LEU A 45 9.99 13.88 4.14
N LEU A 46 10.73 13.13 3.32
CA LEU A 46 12.20 13.23 3.30
C LEU A 46 12.68 14.64 2.94
N MET A 47 12.05 15.30 1.97
CA MET A 47 12.41 16.65 1.54
C MET A 47 12.12 17.69 2.62
N ILE A 48 10.97 17.59 3.30
CA ILE A 48 10.62 18.45 4.45
C ILE A 48 11.72 18.35 5.52
N PHE A 49 12.02 17.12 5.97
CA PHE A 49 13.02 16.90 7.02
C PHE A 49 14.43 17.34 6.60
N ARG A 50 14.79 17.17 5.33
CA ARG A 50 16.06 17.65 4.79
C ARG A 50 16.13 19.17 4.74
N ILE A 51 15.04 19.87 4.43
CA ILE A 51 14.99 21.34 4.47
C ILE A 51 15.15 21.83 5.91
N LEU A 52 14.41 21.24 6.85
CA LEU A 52 14.49 21.56 8.27
C LEU A 52 15.92 21.39 8.80
N TRP A 53 16.53 20.25 8.53
CA TRP A 53 17.89 19.95 8.96
C TRP A 53 18.94 20.93 8.42
N ARG A 54 18.80 21.36 7.16
CA ARG A 54 19.76 22.29 6.53
C ARG A 54 19.38 23.76 6.73
N TRP A 55 18.35 24.08 7.50
CA TRP A 55 17.78 25.43 7.55
C TRP A 55 18.80 26.49 8.02
N ARG A 56 19.56 26.17 9.08
CA ARG A 56 20.52 27.12 9.68
C ARG A 56 21.68 27.45 8.77
N ILE A 57 22.22 26.47 8.04
CA ILE A 57 23.40 26.65 7.19
C ILE A 57 23.08 27.33 5.85
N LYS A 58 21.81 27.58 5.55
CA LYS A 58 21.40 28.31 4.34
C LYS A 58 21.66 29.80 4.46
N SER A 59 22.09 30.41 3.36
CA SER A 59 22.10 31.88 3.19
C SER A 59 20.68 32.43 3.17
N ASN A 60 20.51 33.76 3.25
CA ASN A 60 19.18 34.38 3.28
C ASN A 60 18.36 34.06 2.02
N LEU A 61 18.95 34.18 0.83
CA LEU A 61 18.27 33.81 -0.42
C LEU A 61 17.88 32.32 -0.44
N GLN A 62 18.80 31.44 0.00
CA GLN A 62 18.51 30.01 0.10
C GLN A 62 17.41 29.69 1.11
N ARG A 63 17.28 30.47 2.20
CA ARG A 63 16.18 30.32 3.17
C ARG A 63 14.85 30.76 2.58
N ILE A 64 14.81 31.82 1.78
CA ILE A 64 13.59 32.24 1.06
C ILE A 64 13.16 31.14 0.10
N CYS A 65 14.04 30.69 -0.80
CA CYS A 65 13.72 29.62 -1.74
C CYS A 65 13.32 28.31 -1.02
N ALA A 66 14.06 27.93 0.03
CA ALA A 66 13.73 26.74 0.82
C ALA A 66 12.43 26.90 1.62
N GLY A 67 12.09 28.11 2.05
CA GLY A 67 10.85 28.42 2.75
C GLY A 67 9.64 28.30 1.84
N ILE A 68 9.70 28.89 0.63
CA ILE A 68 8.67 28.71 -0.41
C ILE A 68 8.54 27.22 -0.75
N GLY A 69 9.66 26.55 -0.99
CA GLY A 69 9.68 25.11 -1.26
C GLY A 69 9.07 24.28 -0.12
N LEU A 70 9.37 24.61 1.15
CA LEU A 70 8.82 23.92 2.32
C LEU A 70 7.30 24.07 2.39
N THR A 71 6.77 25.29 2.24
CA THR A 71 5.33 25.55 2.24
C THR A 71 4.64 24.78 1.10
N MET A 72 5.20 24.82 -0.11
CA MET A 72 4.66 24.10 -1.27
C MET A 72 4.70 22.58 -1.09
N LEU A 73 5.78 22.04 -0.51
CA LEU A 73 5.91 20.61 -0.23
C LEU A 73 4.85 20.13 0.77
N VAL A 74 4.60 20.90 1.83
CA VAL A 74 3.56 20.57 2.82
C VAL A 74 2.18 20.68 2.19
N LEU A 75 1.91 21.74 1.41
CA LEU A 75 0.67 21.93 0.67
C LEU A 75 0.39 20.72 -0.24
N VAL A 76 1.32 20.40 -1.15
CA VAL A 76 1.18 19.27 -2.08
C VAL A 76 1.08 17.95 -1.31
N GLY A 77 1.87 17.77 -0.27
CA GLY A 77 1.83 16.59 0.58
C GLY A 77 0.45 16.37 1.22
N GLN A 78 -0.16 17.44 1.75
CA GLN A 78 -1.49 17.37 2.35
C GLN A 78 -2.59 17.11 1.32
N LEU A 79 -2.46 17.67 0.10
CA LEU A 79 -3.39 17.40 -1.01
C LEU A 79 -3.29 15.96 -1.52
N LEU A 80 -2.09 15.37 -1.51
CA LEU A 80 -1.87 13.99 -1.96
C LEU A 80 -2.24 12.94 -0.90
N LYS A 81 -1.92 13.20 0.36
CA LYS A 81 -2.15 12.26 1.46
C LYS A 81 -2.40 13.01 2.77
N PRO A 82 -3.68 13.21 3.15
CA PRO A 82 -4.06 13.99 4.33
C PRO A 82 -3.47 13.51 5.67
N ASN A 83 -3.01 12.25 5.74
CA ASN A 83 -2.37 11.71 6.95
C ASN A 83 -1.02 12.37 7.27
N LEU A 84 -0.45 13.20 6.37
CA LEU A 84 0.70 14.04 6.70
C LEU A 84 0.40 15.04 7.82
N ILE A 85 -0.88 15.31 8.10
CA ILE A 85 -1.33 16.18 9.19
C ILE A 85 -0.76 15.78 10.57
N VAL A 86 -0.34 14.52 10.77
CA VAL A 86 0.32 14.07 12.01
C VAL A 86 1.63 14.81 12.31
N LEU A 87 2.21 15.52 11.32
CA LEU A 87 3.35 16.39 11.54
C LEU A 87 3.00 17.58 12.46
N LEU A 88 1.77 18.09 12.44
CA LEU A 88 1.34 19.21 13.29
C LEU A 88 1.40 18.88 14.79
N PRO A 89 0.79 17.79 15.30
CA PRO A 89 0.93 17.44 16.72
C PRO A 89 2.38 17.11 17.08
N ALA A 90 3.17 16.51 16.18
CA ALA A 90 4.59 16.27 16.42
C ALA A 90 5.38 17.60 16.60
N LEU A 91 5.13 18.58 15.73
CA LEU A 91 5.71 19.92 15.84
C LEU A 91 5.28 20.61 17.14
N PHE A 92 4.00 20.50 17.50
CA PHE A 92 3.47 21.06 18.75
C PHE A 92 4.21 20.50 19.96
N ILE A 93 4.40 19.18 20.04
CA ILE A 93 5.17 18.53 21.10
C ILE A 93 6.60 19.08 21.17
N ILE A 94 7.30 19.21 20.03
CA ILE A 94 8.66 19.75 19.99
C ILE A 94 8.69 21.23 20.42
N VAL A 95 7.75 22.05 19.98
CA VAL A 95 7.65 23.46 20.38
C VAL A 95 7.44 23.59 21.89
N VAL A 96 6.55 22.78 22.47
CA VAL A 96 6.31 22.76 23.92
C VAL A 96 7.58 22.37 24.68
N ILE A 97 8.30 21.33 24.23
CA ILE A 97 9.57 20.92 24.83
C ILE A 97 10.60 22.06 24.78
N LEU A 98 10.77 22.68 23.61
CA LEU A 98 11.73 23.78 23.43
C LEU A 98 11.36 25.03 24.24
N TRP A 99 10.07 25.34 24.34
CA TRP A 99 9.57 26.46 25.14
C TRP A 99 9.84 26.24 26.63
N HIS A 100 9.48 25.06 27.16
CA HIS A 100 9.74 24.69 28.56
C HIS A 100 11.24 24.72 28.89
N ARG A 101 12.09 24.30 27.94
CA ARG A 101 13.56 24.35 28.08
C ARG A 101 14.18 25.72 27.77
N LYS A 102 13.38 26.72 27.41
CA LYS A 102 13.82 28.08 27.01
C LYS A 102 14.79 28.09 25.80
N LEU A 103 14.67 27.10 24.90
CA LEU A 103 15.54 26.93 23.72
C LEU A 103 14.88 27.38 22.41
N LEU A 104 13.61 27.79 22.41
CA LEU A 104 12.85 28.09 21.19
C LEU A 104 13.51 29.17 20.32
N ARG A 105 14.07 30.23 20.94
CA ARG A 105 14.78 31.29 20.21
C ARG A 105 16.15 30.85 19.68
N THR A 106 16.75 29.83 20.28
CA THR A 106 18.11 29.36 19.96
C THR A 106 18.15 28.50 18.71
N THR A 107 17.12 27.70 18.45
CA THR A 107 17.12 26.67 17.40
C THR A 107 16.85 27.19 15.99
N LYS A 108 16.49 28.47 15.81
CA LYS A 108 16.13 29.09 14.51
C LYS A 108 15.06 28.33 13.69
N LEU A 109 14.31 27.41 14.32
CA LEU A 109 13.28 26.59 13.69
C LEU A 109 11.87 27.19 13.74
N THR A 110 11.68 28.32 14.43
CA THR A 110 10.37 28.98 14.53
C THR A 110 9.79 29.32 13.15
N VAL A 111 10.60 29.95 12.29
CA VAL A 111 10.17 30.31 10.92
C VAL A 111 9.77 29.08 10.10
N PRO A 112 10.61 28.04 9.93
CA PRO A 112 10.21 26.89 9.14
C PRO A 112 9.02 26.12 9.74
N PHE A 113 8.82 26.13 11.06
CA PHE A 113 7.62 25.55 11.68
C PHE A 113 6.36 26.33 11.32
N LEU A 114 6.41 27.67 11.35
CA LEU A 114 5.29 28.50 10.90
C LEU A 114 4.99 28.29 9.41
N LEU A 115 6.02 28.11 8.57
CA LEU A 115 5.84 27.81 7.15
C LEU A 115 5.17 26.44 6.92
N ILE A 116 5.47 25.43 7.75
CA ILE A 116 4.75 24.14 7.70
C ILE A 116 3.28 24.34 8.05
N VAL A 117 2.97 25.06 9.13
CA VAL A 117 1.59 25.37 9.52
C VAL A 117 0.86 26.13 8.40
N ALA A 118 1.53 27.11 7.78
CA ALA A 118 0.99 27.84 6.64
C ALA A 118 0.71 26.91 5.44
N GLY A 119 1.61 25.97 5.14
CA GLY A 119 1.40 24.98 4.07
C GLY A 119 0.16 24.13 4.28
N PHE A 120 -0.09 23.66 5.51
CA PHE A 120 -1.35 22.97 5.84
C PHE A 120 -2.55 23.90 5.76
N GLY A 121 -2.44 25.13 6.26
CA GLY A 121 -3.53 26.12 6.16
C GLY A 121 -3.93 26.43 4.72
N LEU A 122 -2.95 26.52 3.82
CA LEU A 122 -3.16 26.77 2.39
C LEU A 122 -3.82 25.60 1.66
N SER A 123 -3.75 24.36 2.17
CA SER A 123 -4.36 23.22 1.47
C SER A 123 -5.87 23.33 1.39
N VAL A 124 -6.52 23.94 2.39
CA VAL A 124 -7.98 24.12 2.42
C VAL A 124 -8.48 24.99 1.26
N PRO A 125 -8.04 26.26 1.09
CA PRO A 125 -8.47 27.07 -0.04
C PRO A 125 -7.99 26.50 -1.38
N THR A 126 -6.80 25.89 -1.44
CA THR A 126 -6.33 25.26 -2.69
C THR A 126 -7.23 24.09 -3.12
N THR A 127 -7.70 23.24 -2.20
CA THR A 127 -8.68 22.20 -2.53
C THR A 127 -9.95 22.78 -3.14
N GLN A 128 -10.45 23.90 -2.60
CA GLN A 128 -11.63 24.56 -3.15
C GLN A 128 -11.38 25.09 -4.57
N VAL A 129 -10.23 25.72 -4.81
CA VAL A 129 -9.83 26.17 -6.16
C VAL A 129 -9.75 25.00 -7.13
N ILE A 130 -9.16 23.86 -6.71
CA ILE A 130 -9.08 22.65 -7.54
C ILE A 130 -10.49 22.13 -7.85
N HIS A 131 -11.38 22.07 -6.86
CA HIS A 131 -12.76 21.62 -7.06
C HIS A 131 -13.50 22.52 -8.07
N THR A 132 -13.41 23.84 -7.92
CA THR A 132 -14.02 24.79 -8.85
C THR A 132 -13.44 24.65 -10.25
N ALA A 133 -12.11 24.57 -10.39
CA ALA A 133 -11.45 24.42 -11.68
C ALA A 133 -11.80 23.09 -12.38
N ALA A 134 -12.06 22.04 -11.60
CA ALA A 134 -12.47 20.74 -12.11
C ALA A 134 -13.99 20.63 -12.37
N ASN A 135 -14.78 21.68 -12.13
CA ASN A 135 -16.25 21.63 -12.07
C ASN A 135 -16.75 20.46 -11.20
N PHE A 136 -16.06 20.20 -10.08
CA PHE A 136 -16.42 19.15 -9.16
C PHE A 136 -17.59 19.59 -8.28
N HIS A 137 -18.68 18.82 -8.34
CA HIS A 137 -19.84 19.00 -7.47
C HIS A 137 -19.86 17.89 -6.41
N PRO A 138 -19.72 18.22 -5.12
CA PRO A 138 -19.76 17.21 -4.06
C PRO A 138 -21.13 16.53 -4.04
N ASN A 139 -21.13 15.23 -3.82
CA ASN A 139 -22.35 14.45 -3.65
C ASN A 139 -22.33 13.78 -2.27
N ALA A 140 -23.14 14.31 -1.36
CA ALA A 140 -23.22 13.86 0.02
C ALA A 140 -23.58 12.37 0.16
N ALA A 141 -24.22 11.77 -0.86
CA ALA A 141 -24.55 10.34 -0.85
C ALA A 141 -23.32 9.42 -0.97
N TYR A 142 -22.20 9.94 -1.46
CA TYR A 142 -20.95 9.18 -1.63
C TYR A 142 -19.80 9.69 -0.75
N GLU A 143 -20.02 10.76 0.00
CA GLU A 143 -18.99 11.36 0.85
C GLU A 143 -18.95 10.66 2.22
N LEU A 144 -17.82 10.03 2.52
CA LEU A 144 -17.60 9.41 3.82
C LEU A 144 -17.03 10.46 4.79
N PRO A 145 -17.66 10.67 5.97
CA PRO A 145 -17.07 11.49 7.02
C PRO A 145 -15.81 10.83 7.59
N VAL A 146 -14.99 11.64 8.26
CA VAL A 146 -13.76 11.18 8.96
C VAL A 146 -14.07 10.06 9.96
N THR A 147 -15.25 10.09 10.57
CA THR A 147 -15.73 9.08 11.51
C THR A 147 -15.85 7.69 10.91
N SER A 148 -16.01 7.54 9.59
CA SER A 148 -16.13 6.22 8.95
C SER A 148 -14.81 5.44 9.04
N TRP A 149 -13.68 6.15 8.94
CA TRP A 149 -12.36 5.57 9.13
C TRP A 149 -12.11 5.22 10.60
N MET A 150 -12.58 6.07 11.53
CA MET A 150 -12.52 5.77 12.96
C MET A 150 -13.39 4.56 13.34
N LEU A 151 -14.57 4.42 12.73
CA LEU A 151 -15.46 3.28 12.89
C LEU A 151 -14.80 1.97 12.46
N MET A 152 -14.16 1.97 11.29
CA MET A 152 -13.40 0.83 10.80
C MET A 152 -12.19 0.54 11.71
N GLY A 153 -11.54 1.59 12.23
CA GLY A 153 -10.41 1.47 13.16
C GLY A 153 -10.71 0.73 14.46
N VAL A 154 -11.99 0.63 14.86
CA VAL A 154 -12.46 -0.15 16.04
C VAL A 154 -13.24 -1.42 15.66
N ASN A 155 -13.21 -1.84 14.40
CA ASN A 155 -13.89 -3.04 13.91
C ASN A 155 -13.03 -4.30 14.14
N THR A 156 -13.46 -5.22 14.99
CA THR A 156 -12.72 -6.48 15.24
C THR A 156 -12.95 -7.57 14.21
N ASN A 157 -13.97 -7.46 13.35
CA ASN A 157 -14.19 -8.44 12.29
C ASN A 157 -13.23 -8.22 11.11
N SER A 158 -12.73 -7.00 10.95
CA SER A 158 -11.72 -6.62 9.96
C SER A 158 -10.37 -6.29 10.59
N ASP A 159 -10.16 -6.60 11.88
CA ASP A 159 -8.93 -6.30 12.62
C ASP A 159 -8.48 -4.82 12.54
N GLY A 160 -9.45 -3.91 12.45
CA GLY A 160 -9.21 -2.48 12.31
C GLY A 160 -8.88 -2.02 10.88
N MET A 161 -8.91 -2.92 9.89
CA MET A 161 -8.72 -2.63 8.47
C MET A 161 -10.03 -2.20 7.80
N TYR A 162 -9.94 -1.84 6.51
CA TYR A 162 -11.09 -1.53 5.68
C TYR A 162 -12.19 -2.59 5.77
N SER A 163 -13.44 -2.15 5.96
CA SER A 163 -14.60 -3.03 6.10
C SER A 163 -15.65 -2.70 5.04
N THR A 164 -15.79 -3.59 4.05
CA THR A 164 -16.84 -3.47 3.03
C THR A 164 -18.22 -3.39 3.65
N LYS A 165 -18.48 -4.12 4.73
CA LYS A 165 -19.78 -4.08 5.44
C LYS A 165 -20.08 -2.70 6.04
N ASP A 166 -19.08 -2.03 6.61
CA ASP A 166 -19.26 -0.69 7.17
C ASP A 166 -19.53 0.32 6.04
N ILE A 167 -18.84 0.17 4.89
CA ILE A 167 -19.05 1.02 3.71
C ILE A 167 -20.41 0.78 3.04
N GLU A 168 -20.81 -0.49 2.85
CA GLU A 168 -22.13 -0.83 2.33
C GLU A 168 -23.23 -0.22 3.20
N LYS A 169 -23.07 -0.26 4.53
CA LYS A 169 -24.00 0.39 5.45
C LYS A 169 -24.00 1.91 5.27
N ALA A 170 -22.85 2.56 5.17
CA ALA A 170 -22.76 4.00 4.94
C ALA A 170 -23.47 4.42 3.64
N ILE A 171 -23.27 3.69 2.54
CA ILE A 171 -23.93 3.95 1.24
C ILE A 171 -25.45 3.89 1.36
N THR A 172 -26.02 3.01 2.20
CA THR A 172 -27.48 2.95 2.39
C THR A 172 -28.09 4.20 3.02
N LEU A 173 -27.30 4.98 3.77
CA LEU A 173 -27.77 6.17 4.48
C LEU A 173 -27.90 7.39 3.55
N LYS A 174 -27.17 7.42 2.43
CA LYS A 174 -27.24 8.45 1.36
C LYS A 174 -27.08 9.91 1.81
N ASP A 175 -26.61 10.15 3.03
CA ASP A 175 -26.36 11.47 3.59
C ASP A 175 -25.17 11.44 4.55
N LYS A 176 -24.26 12.41 4.40
CA LYS A 176 -23.02 12.48 5.18
C LYS A 176 -23.27 12.64 6.68
N GLN A 177 -24.23 13.46 7.08
CA GLN A 177 -24.52 13.70 8.50
C GLN A 177 -25.16 12.47 9.15
N ALA A 178 -26.05 11.79 8.43
CA ALA A 178 -26.63 10.52 8.87
C ALA A 178 -25.55 9.43 9.04
N VAL A 179 -24.57 9.35 8.12
CA VAL A 179 -23.41 8.46 8.25
C VAL A 179 -22.58 8.82 9.48
N GLU A 180 -22.28 10.10 9.69
CA GLU A 180 -21.48 10.56 10.84
C GLU A 180 -22.14 10.22 12.19
N GLN A 181 -23.45 10.45 12.31
CA GLN A 181 -24.22 10.10 13.50
C GLN A 181 -24.22 8.58 13.76
N TYR A 182 -24.42 7.79 12.70
CA TYR A 182 -24.37 6.33 12.78
C TYR A 182 -22.97 5.83 13.21
N ASP A 183 -21.92 6.39 12.62
CA ASP A 183 -20.53 6.03 12.92
C ASP A 183 -20.22 6.31 14.39
N ILE A 184 -20.55 7.50 14.89
CA ILE A 184 -20.29 7.89 16.29
C ILE A 184 -21.00 6.94 17.26
N GLN A 185 -22.28 6.65 17.03
CA GLN A 185 -23.05 5.73 17.87
C GLN A 185 -22.45 4.31 17.84
N THR A 186 -22.03 3.86 16.67
CA THR A 186 -21.48 2.52 16.48
C THR A 186 -20.07 2.40 17.09
N ILE A 187 -19.23 3.43 16.96
CA ILE A 187 -17.92 3.52 17.64
C ILE A 187 -18.13 3.38 19.14
N GLN A 188 -19.03 4.17 19.74
CA GLN A 188 -19.29 4.11 21.18
C GLN A 188 -19.74 2.71 21.60
N THR A 189 -20.59 2.06 20.81
CA THR A 189 -21.07 0.70 21.07
C THR A 189 -19.93 -0.33 20.99
N ARG A 190 -19.11 -0.28 19.94
CA ARG A 190 -17.95 -1.16 19.74
C ARG A 190 -16.93 -0.99 20.86
N VAL A 191 -16.55 0.24 21.19
CA VAL A 191 -15.60 0.58 22.26
C VAL A 191 -16.09 0.06 23.61
N LYS A 192 -17.36 0.28 23.96
CA LYS A 192 -17.96 -0.24 25.20
C LYS A 192 -17.96 -1.76 25.24
N LYS A 193 -18.30 -2.42 24.13
CA LYS A 193 -18.31 -3.89 24.02
C LYS A 193 -16.91 -4.49 24.15
N LEU A 194 -15.89 -3.84 23.58
CA LEU A 194 -14.50 -4.31 23.65
C LEU A 194 -13.92 -4.15 25.06
N GLY A 195 -14.27 -3.07 25.74
CA GLY A 195 -13.62 -2.68 26.99
C GLY A 195 -12.12 -2.46 26.81
N VAL A 196 -11.40 -2.22 27.91
CA VAL A 196 -9.97 -1.88 27.88
C VAL A 196 -9.13 -3.02 27.29
N PHE A 197 -9.38 -4.26 27.72
CA PHE A 197 -8.61 -5.42 27.24
C PHE A 197 -8.85 -5.73 25.76
N GLY A 198 -10.10 -5.62 25.28
CA GLY A 198 -10.41 -5.82 23.87
C GLY A 198 -9.78 -4.74 22.99
N LEU A 199 -9.75 -3.49 23.45
CA LEU A 199 -9.05 -2.40 22.75
C LEU A 199 -7.55 -2.62 22.70
N MET A 200 -6.90 -3.01 23.81
CA MET A 200 -5.47 -3.31 23.81
C MET A 200 -5.13 -4.46 22.86
N LYS A 201 -5.95 -5.53 22.85
CA LYS A 201 -5.78 -6.62 21.89
C LYS A 201 -5.88 -6.12 20.46
N LEU A 202 -6.90 -5.32 20.14
CA LEU A 202 -7.07 -4.75 18.80
C LEU A 202 -5.88 -3.87 18.42
N TRP A 203 -5.40 -3.00 19.32
CA TRP A 203 -4.23 -2.17 19.06
C TRP A 203 -2.96 -2.98 18.81
N LEU A 204 -2.74 -4.08 19.54
CA LEU A 204 -1.61 -4.99 19.30
C LEU A 204 -1.70 -5.65 17.92
N VAL A 205 -2.90 -6.05 17.49
CA VAL A 205 -3.12 -6.57 16.14
C VAL A 205 -2.84 -5.48 15.10
N LYS A 206 -3.38 -4.28 15.28
CA LYS A 206 -3.23 -3.16 14.32
C LYS A 206 -1.78 -2.72 14.14
N ILE A 207 -1.01 -2.61 15.21
CA ILE A 207 0.42 -2.29 15.09
C ILE A 207 1.18 -3.45 14.42
N GLY A 208 0.77 -4.71 14.66
CA GLY A 208 1.29 -5.87 13.95
C GLY A 208 1.05 -5.79 12.44
N ILE A 209 -0.15 -5.36 12.02
CA ILE A 209 -0.50 -5.13 10.62
C ILE A 209 0.39 -4.03 10.02
N LEU A 210 0.53 -2.86 10.69
CA LEU A 210 1.39 -1.76 10.19
C LEU A 210 2.85 -2.17 9.99
N LEU A 211 3.35 -3.09 10.81
CA LEU A 211 4.74 -3.55 10.77
C LEU A 211 4.93 -4.82 9.91
N ASN A 212 3.84 -5.38 9.39
CA ASN A 212 3.87 -6.52 8.47
C ASN A 212 4.04 -6.00 7.04
N VAL A 213 5.03 -6.53 6.34
CA VAL A 213 5.33 -6.15 4.95
C VAL A 213 5.33 -7.33 3.99
N ARG A 214 4.90 -8.51 4.47
CA ARG A 214 5.01 -9.76 3.71
C ARG A 214 4.15 -9.75 2.45
N SER A 215 3.05 -8.99 2.43
CA SER A 215 2.14 -8.95 1.28
C SER A 215 2.40 -7.78 0.32
N ILE A 216 3.51 -7.04 0.48
CA ILE A 216 3.80 -5.84 -0.33
C ILE A 216 3.76 -6.06 -1.85
N GLN A 217 4.15 -7.26 -2.30
CA GLN A 217 4.17 -7.63 -3.71
C GLN A 217 2.77 -7.80 -4.33
N ASP A 218 1.75 -7.95 -3.48
CA ASP A 218 0.36 -8.19 -3.87
C ASP A 218 -0.51 -6.93 -3.75
N TRP A 219 0.00 -5.85 -3.13
CA TRP A 219 -0.75 -4.61 -2.96
C TRP A 219 -1.02 -3.95 -4.30
N TYR A 220 -2.29 -3.85 -4.67
CA TYR A 220 -2.75 -3.20 -5.90
C TYR A 220 -2.07 -3.72 -7.18
N ASN A 221 -1.48 -4.91 -7.14
CA ASN A 221 -0.85 -5.57 -8.28
C ASN A 221 -1.65 -6.84 -8.62
N GLY A 222 -1.95 -7.03 -9.90
CA GLY A 222 -2.63 -8.21 -10.43
C GLY A 222 -1.71 -9.40 -10.73
N GLY A 223 -0.39 -9.21 -10.57
CA GLY A 223 0.63 -10.13 -11.05
C GLY A 223 1.18 -9.71 -12.42
N PHE A 224 2.08 -10.53 -12.97
CA PHE A 224 2.63 -10.29 -14.30
C PHE A 224 1.62 -10.64 -15.40
N GLN A 225 1.49 -9.77 -16.40
CA GLN A 225 0.70 -10.08 -17.62
C GLN A 225 1.28 -11.25 -18.40
N SER A 226 2.61 -11.38 -18.39
CA SER A 226 3.35 -12.53 -18.89
C SER A 226 4.64 -12.68 -18.07
N ALA A 227 5.03 -13.92 -17.80
CA ALA A 227 6.28 -14.24 -17.14
C ALA A 227 6.97 -15.40 -17.88
N PRO A 228 8.30 -15.48 -17.85
CA PRO A 228 9.01 -16.65 -18.37
C PRO A 228 8.58 -17.92 -17.63
N THR A 229 8.50 -19.06 -18.33
CA THR A 229 8.08 -20.34 -17.75
C THR A 229 8.88 -20.73 -16.50
N TRP A 230 10.18 -20.41 -16.46
CA TRP A 230 11.02 -20.68 -15.29
C TRP A 230 10.53 -19.91 -14.05
N TYR A 231 10.03 -18.68 -14.21
CA TYR A 231 9.53 -17.87 -13.10
C TYR A 231 8.25 -18.50 -12.56
N ASP A 232 7.32 -18.86 -13.44
CA ASP A 232 6.04 -19.46 -13.03
C ASP A 232 6.24 -20.75 -12.24
N GLN A 233 7.16 -21.61 -12.68
CA GLN A 233 7.54 -22.85 -11.98
C GLN A 233 8.10 -22.63 -10.58
N HIS A 234 8.73 -21.47 -10.32
CA HIS A 234 9.37 -21.14 -9.04
C HIS A 234 8.67 -20.00 -8.29
N SER A 235 7.51 -19.55 -8.77
CA SER A 235 6.82 -18.34 -8.30
C SER A 235 6.48 -18.40 -6.81
N GLN A 236 6.08 -19.57 -6.29
CA GLN A 236 5.82 -19.78 -4.86
C GLN A 236 7.06 -19.50 -4.00
N PHE A 237 8.19 -20.10 -4.40
CA PHE A 237 9.45 -19.93 -3.71
C PHE A 237 9.92 -18.47 -3.77
N LEU A 238 9.86 -17.84 -4.95
CA LEU A 238 10.27 -16.44 -5.12
C LEU A 238 9.40 -15.47 -4.31
N ARG A 239 8.09 -15.70 -4.26
CA ARG A 239 7.17 -14.92 -3.41
C ARG A 239 7.48 -15.10 -1.93
N ALA A 240 7.77 -16.32 -1.49
CA ALA A 240 8.17 -16.59 -0.11
C ALA A 240 9.52 -15.94 0.24
N VAL A 241 10.52 -16.00 -0.65
CA VAL A 241 11.81 -15.32 -0.48
C VAL A 241 11.61 -13.81 -0.37
N THR A 242 10.79 -13.23 -1.25
CA THR A 242 10.50 -11.79 -1.27
C THR A 242 9.81 -11.36 0.03
N ALA A 243 8.75 -12.07 0.44
CA ALA A 243 8.02 -11.78 1.67
C ALA A 243 8.91 -11.89 2.93
N VAL A 244 9.65 -13.00 3.07
CA VAL A 244 10.49 -13.25 4.25
C VAL A 244 11.68 -12.28 4.28
N SER A 245 12.40 -12.14 3.16
CA SER A 245 13.59 -11.27 3.13
C SER A 245 13.24 -9.82 3.45
N TYR A 246 12.10 -9.34 2.93
CA TYR A 246 11.67 -7.97 3.22
C TYR A 246 11.24 -7.78 4.67
N GLN A 247 10.50 -8.75 5.23
CA GLN A 247 10.14 -8.72 6.65
C GLN A 247 11.38 -8.73 7.56
N VAL A 248 12.37 -9.59 7.26
CA VAL A 248 13.62 -9.68 8.02
C VAL A 248 14.39 -8.36 7.95
N VAL A 249 14.60 -7.80 6.75
CA VAL A 249 15.33 -6.54 6.57
C VAL A 249 14.60 -5.36 7.26
N THR A 250 13.27 -5.36 7.25
CA THR A 250 12.45 -4.37 7.97
C THR A 250 12.58 -4.53 9.49
N ILE A 251 12.53 -5.74 10.02
CA ILE A 251 12.78 -6.02 11.45
C ILE A 251 14.18 -5.55 11.85
N VAL A 252 15.21 -5.86 11.06
CA VAL A 252 16.59 -5.44 11.32
C VAL A 252 16.70 -3.91 11.33
N LEU A 253 16.04 -3.21 10.40
CA LEU A 253 15.99 -1.75 10.37
C LEU A 253 15.39 -1.19 11.68
N TRP A 254 14.23 -1.70 12.09
CA TRP A 254 13.54 -1.28 13.31
C TRP A 254 14.34 -1.58 14.57
N LEU A 255 14.85 -2.81 14.73
CA LEU A 255 15.67 -3.19 15.87
C LEU A 255 16.94 -2.34 15.96
N THR A 256 17.57 -2.03 14.82
CA THR A 256 18.74 -1.16 14.78
C THR A 256 18.39 0.24 15.29
N LEU A 257 17.24 0.80 14.88
CA LEU A 257 16.79 2.09 15.39
C LEU A 257 16.48 2.02 16.88
N ILE A 258 15.71 1.04 17.34
CA ILE A 258 15.34 0.85 18.75
C ILE A 258 16.58 0.76 19.64
N ILE A 259 17.56 -0.09 19.29
CA ILE A 259 18.80 -0.25 20.05
C ILE A 259 19.55 1.08 20.17
N ARG A 260 19.58 1.89 19.10
CA ARG A 260 20.21 3.21 19.16
C ARG A 260 19.43 4.18 20.04
N LEU A 261 18.10 4.15 19.96
CA LEU A 261 17.23 5.00 20.78
C LEU A 261 17.37 4.71 22.27
N LEU A 262 17.53 3.43 22.66
CA LEU A 262 17.72 3.05 24.08
C LEU A 262 18.94 3.71 24.72
N ALA A 263 19.98 3.99 23.93
CA ALA A 263 21.21 4.63 24.40
C ALA A 263 21.28 6.13 24.07
N TRP A 264 20.28 6.67 23.36
CA TRP A 264 20.30 8.04 22.88
C TRP A 264 19.76 9.02 23.91
N ARG A 265 20.50 10.11 24.12
CA ARG A 265 20.07 11.27 24.90
C ARG A 265 20.17 12.49 23.97
N PRO A 266 19.04 13.00 23.44
CA PRO A 266 19.10 14.11 22.48
C PRO A 266 19.59 15.38 23.17
N ASP A 267 20.63 16.01 22.63
CA ASP A 267 20.95 17.40 22.95
C ASP A 267 20.04 18.31 22.14
N LEU A 268 19.10 18.98 22.81
CA LEU A 268 18.13 19.86 22.17
C LEU A 268 18.74 21.14 21.61
N ARG A 269 20.01 21.43 21.91
CA ARG A 269 20.79 22.53 21.30
C ARG A 269 21.42 22.13 19.97
N ASP A 270 21.67 20.84 19.76
CA ASP A 270 22.09 20.31 18.47
C ASP A 270 20.87 20.16 17.55
N GLU A 271 20.87 20.91 16.46
CA GLU A 271 19.78 20.89 15.48
C GLU A 271 19.66 19.52 14.80
N THR A 272 20.75 18.78 14.63
CA THR A 272 20.67 17.43 14.03
C THR A 272 19.94 16.48 14.97
N ALA A 273 20.31 16.45 16.26
CA ALA A 273 19.60 15.68 17.27
C ALA A 273 18.13 16.13 17.42
N LEU A 274 17.85 17.43 17.39
CA LEU A 274 16.49 17.97 17.48
C LEU A 274 15.61 17.58 16.30
N ILE A 275 16.11 17.70 15.06
CA ILE A 275 15.36 17.27 13.86
C ILE A 275 15.23 15.75 13.82
N GLY A 276 16.24 15.00 14.28
CA GLY A 276 16.15 13.56 14.50
C GLY A 276 15.03 13.20 15.49
N LEU A 277 14.90 13.95 16.58
CA LEU A 277 13.83 13.77 17.58
C LEU A 277 12.46 14.05 16.96
N LEU A 278 12.33 15.14 16.20
CA LEU A 278 11.10 15.43 15.45
C LEU A 278 10.74 14.28 14.51
N ALA A 279 11.71 13.69 13.79
CA ALA A 279 11.46 12.58 12.87
C ALA A 279 10.90 11.35 13.60
N ILE A 280 11.42 11.06 14.79
CA ILE A 280 10.95 9.97 15.64
C ILE A 280 9.55 10.27 16.18
N VAL A 281 9.31 11.48 16.69
CA VAL A 281 7.98 11.87 17.20
C VAL A 281 6.94 11.84 16.10
N THR A 282 7.26 12.29 14.88
CA THR A 282 6.37 12.18 13.72
C THR A 282 6.11 10.73 13.34
N ALA A 283 7.14 9.87 13.31
CA ALA A 283 6.99 8.45 13.00
C ALA A 283 6.11 7.73 14.03
N LEU A 284 6.34 7.97 15.32
CA LEU A 284 5.53 7.42 16.41
C LEU A 284 4.10 7.97 16.40
N GLY A 285 3.93 9.27 16.11
CA GLY A 285 2.62 9.89 15.96
C GLY A 285 1.82 9.27 14.82
N TYR A 286 2.46 8.97 13.69
CA TYR A 286 1.84 8.28 12.56
C TYR A 286 1.40 6.86 12.93
N LEU A 287 2.25 6.08 13.60
CA LEU A 287 1.89 4.75 14.09
C LEU A 287 0.76 4.81 15.12
N ALA A 288 0.81 5.74 16.06
CA ALA A 288 -0.21 5.93 17.07
C ALA A 288 -1.56 6.33 16.45
N PHE A 289 -1.55 7.21 15.45
CA PHE A 289 -2.76 7.60 14.72
C PHE A 289 -3.46 6.39 14.10
N HIS A 290 -2.73 5.58 13.33
CA HIS A 290 -3.30 4.38 12.68
C HIS A 290 -3.63 3.25 13.65
N THR A 291 -2.88 3.12 14.74
CA THR A 291 -3.13 2.07 15.74
C THR A 291 -4.34 2.41 16.61
N LEU A 292 -4.38 3.63 17.15
CA LEU A 292 -5.32 4.00 18.21
C LEU A 292 -6.65 4.55 17.69
N LEU A 293 -6.63 5.24 16.54
CA LEU A 293 -7.76 6.07 16.09
C LEU A 293 -8.29 5.67 14.71
N TRP A 294 -7.42 5.47 13.73
CA TRP A 294 -7.77 5.36 12.31
C TRP A 294 -7.93 3.90 11.83
N GLU A 295 -8.40 3.67 10.61
CA GLU A 295 -8.22 2.34 9.99
C GLU A 295 -6.73 2.06 9.76
N THR A 296 -6.37 0.78 9.81
CA THR A 296 -5.00 0.34 9.58
C THR A 296 -4.88 -0.43 8.28
N GLU A 297 -3.72 -0.35 7.65
CA GLU A 297 -3.36 -1.10 6.45
C GLU A 297 -1.84 -1.32 6.46
N GLU A 298 -1.37 -2.46 5.96
CA GLU A 298 0.05 -2.82 6.01
C GLU A 298 0.96 -1.73 5.37
N ARG A 299 0.51 -1.16 4.24
CA ARG A 299 1.24 -0.12 3.50
C ARG A 299 1.45 1.18 4.27
N TYR A 300 0.58 1.50 5.23
CA TYR A 300 0.67 2.75 5.97
C TYR A 300 1.91 2.79 6.85
N GLY A 301 2.26 1.68 7.51
CA GLY A 301 3.44 1.64 8.37
C GLY A 301 4.76 1.83 7.63
N GLN A 302 4.76 1.71 6.30
CA GLN A 302 5.93 2.00 5.48
C GLN A 302 6.10 3.48 5.12
N ALA A 303 5.04 4.30 5.22
CA ALA A 303 5.10 5.74 4.92
C ALA A 303 6.18 6.50 5.72
N ILE A 304 6.56 5.95 6.87
CA ILE A 304 7.56 6.51 7.79
C ILE A 304 8.99 5.99 7.57
N VAL A 305 9.22 5.05 6.65
CA VAL A 305 10.57 4.52 6.34
C VAL A 305 11.60 5.63 6.08
N PRO A 306 11.30 6.72 5.34
CA PRO A 306 12.25 7.81 5.17
C PRO A 306 12.63 8.49 6.49
N LEU A 307 11.68 8.61 7.45
CA LEU A 307 11.93 9.18 8.77
C LEU A 307 12.77 8.26 9.64
N VAL A 308 12.53 6.94 9.56
CA VAL A 308 13.34 5.91 10.24
C VAL A 308 14.79 5.96 9.76
N LEU A 309 15.00 5.99 8.44
CA LEU A 309 16.34 6.10 7.86
C LEU A 309 16.99 7.45 8.21
N PHE A 310 16.24 8.55 8.13
CA PHE A 310 16.71 9.87 8.52
C PHE A 310 17.18 9.87 9.98
N ALA A 311 16.36 9.36 10.90
CA ALA A 311 16.69 9.25 12.32
C ALA A 311 17.95 8.40 12.54
N LEU A 312 18.08 7.25 11.88
CA LEU A 312 19.29 6.43 11.95
C LEU A 312 20.55 7.18 11.52
N GLY A 313 20.44 8.06 10.52
CA GLY A 313 21.53 8.94 10.09
C GLY A 313 21.84 10.06 11.11
N ALA A 314 20.81 10.65 11.71
CA ALA A 314 20.92 11.75 12.66
C ALA A 314 21.40 11.32 14.05
N LEU A 315 21.16 10.06 14.45
CA LEU A 315 21.51 9.59 15.79
C LEU A 315 23.05 9.42 15.94
N PRO A 316 23.64 9.97 17.02
CA PRO A 316 25.06 9.87 17.30
C PRO A 316 25.47 8.41 17.60
N ASN A 317 26.75 8.11 17.38
CA ASN A 317 27.28 6.78 17.66
C ASN A 317 27.52 6.60 19.16
N THR A 318 26.74 5.75 19.81
CA THR A 318 27.13 5.19 21.11
C THR A 318 28.19 4.13 20.85
N ALA A 319 29.45 4.56 20.83
CA ALA A 319 30.59 3.66 20.66
C ALA A 319 30.65 2.69 21.85
N ARG A 320 30.04 1.50 21.72
CA ARG A 320 30.47 0.36 22.53
C ARG A 320 31.93 0.10 22.20
N LYS A 321 32.74 -0.18 23.24
CA LYS A 321 34.14 -0.63 23.09
C LYS A 321 34.17 -1.70 21.99
N ARG A 322 34.90 -1.42 20.90
CA ARG A 322 35.03 -2.38 19.79
C ARG A 322 35.79 -3.58 20.31
N VAL A 323 35.15 -4.74 20.30
CA VAL A 323 35.87 -6.01 20.42
C VAL A 323 36.77 -6.10 19.19
N VAL A 324 38.08 -6.15 19.40
CA VAL A 324 39.06 -6.24 18.31
C VAL A 324 39.12 -7.69 17.86
N ILE A 325 38.36 -8.01 16.81
CA ILE A 325 38.41 -9.32 16.15
C ILE A 325 39.43 -9.24 15.00
N PRO A 326 40.39 -10.17 14.89
CA PRO A 326 41.36 -10.18 13.79
C PRO A 326 40.67 -10.13 12.42
N LYS A 327 41.20 -9.36 11.47
CA LYS A 327 40.59 -9.12 10.14
C LYS A 327 40.24 -10.43 9.42
N ARG A 328 41.13 -11.43 9.48
CA ARG A 328 40.92 -12.76 8.86
C ARG A 328 39.75 -13.50 9.50
N THR A 329 39.70 -13.54 10.82
CA THR A 329 38.60 -14.17 11.58
C THR A 329 37.28 -13.45 11.34
N ARG A 330 37.27 -12.12 11.36
CA ARG A 330 36.10 -11.30 11.05
C ARG A 330 35.56 -11.59 9.65
N ASN A 331 36.44 -11.65 8.64
CA ASN A 331 36.02 -11.93 7.27
C ASN A 331 35.44 -13.36 7.15
N ARG A 332 36.08 -14.36 7.77
CA ARG A 332 35.57 -15.74 7.80
C ARG A 332 34.20 -15.82 8.48
N LEU A 333 34.04 -15.17 9.64
CA LEU A 333 32.76 -15.09 10.33
C LEU A 333 31.71 -14.40 9.47
N ALA A 334 32.04 -13.27 8.84
CA ALA A 334 31.11 -12.54 7.98
C ALA A 334 30.64 -13.39 6.78
N VAL A 335 31.56 -14.11 6.12
CA VAL A 335 31.20 -15.05 5.04
C VAL A 335 30.36 -16.20 5.58
N GLY A 336 30.74 -16.79 6.72
CA GLY A 336 29.98 -17.86 7.35
C GLY A 336 28.55 -17.44 7.71
N PHE A 337 28.38 -16.25 8.31
CA PHE A 337 27.07 -15.69 8.61
C PHE A 337 26.26 -15.38 7.34
N ALA A 338 26.90 -14.84 6.29
CA ALA A 338 26.23 -14.58 5.03
C ALA A 338 25.73 -15.88 4.38
N LEU A 339 26.56 -16.92 4.34
CA LEU A 339 26.17 -18.24 3.82
C LEU A 339 25.05 -18.86 4.67
N ALA A 340 25.16 -18.82 6.00
CA ALA A 340 24.12 -19.33 6.89
C ALA A 340 22.81 -18.56 6.73
N ALA A 341 22.85 -17.24 6.53
CA ALA A 341 21.67 -16.42 6.29
C ALA A 341 21.01 -16.74 4.94
N ILE A 342 21.80 -16.93 3.88
CA ILE A 342 21.30 -17.34 2.56
C ILE A 342 20.67 -18.71 2.64
N LEU A 343 21.38 -19.70 3.21
CA LEU A 343 20.86 -21.06 3.38
C LEU A 343 19.60 -21.06 4.24
N GLY A 344 19.60 -20.37 5.38
CA GLY A 344 18.45 -20.26 6.25
C GLY A 344 17.24 -19.63 5.56
N LEU A 345 17.44 -18.53 4.81
CA LEU A 345 16.39 -17.89 4.02
C LEU A 345 15.85 -18.84 2.95
N SER A 346 16.72 -19.48 2.17
CA SER A 346 16.31 -20.41 1.12
C SER A 346 15.56 -21.63 1.68
N THR A 347 16.06 -22.26 2.75
CA THR A 347 15.38 -23.41 3.37
C THR A 347 14.04 -22.99 3.95
N PHE A 348 13.98 -21.89 4.70
CA PHE A 348 12.73 -21.44 5.32
C PHE A 348 11.69 -20.99 4.29
N SER A 349 12.10 -20.24 3.26
CA SER A 349 11.20 -19.86 2.16
C SER A 349 10.75 -21.06 1.34
N GLY A 350 11.60 -22.08 1.17
CA GLY A 350 11.22 -23.34 0.53
C GLY A 350 10.16 -24.11 1.33
N LEU A 351 10.31 -24.18 2.64
CA LEU A 351 9.31 -24.78 3.54
C LEU A 351 8.00 -24.00 3.48
N LEU A 352 8.04 -22.67 3.61
CA LEU A 352 6.84 -21.84 3.51
C LEU A 352 6.12 -21.98 2.16
N ALA A 353 6.86 -22.00 1.07
CA ALA A 353 6.30 -22.16 -0.27
C ALA A 353 5.62 -23.53 -0.45
N LYS A 354 6.10 -24.56 0.25
CA LYS A 354 5.55 -25.92 0.21
C LYS A 354 4.35 -26.09 1.15
N ASP A 355 4.46 -25.59 2.38
CA ASP A 355 3.47 -25.83 3.44
C ASP A 355 2.30 -24.84 3.38
N TYR A 356 2.52 -23.64 2.81
CA TYR A 356 1.53 -22.58 2.65
C TYR A 356 1.55 -22.00 1.23
N PRO A 357 1.25 -22.82 0.21
CA PRO A 357 1.32 -22.37 -1.16
C PRO A 357 0.19 -21.37 -1.45
N ASN A 358 0.50 -20.29 -2.16
CA ASN A 358 -0.46 -19.23 -2.45
C ASN A 358 -1.22 -19.51 -3.75
N THR A 359 -2.42 -18.96 -3.89
CA THR A 359 -3.07 -18.89 -5.19
C THR A 359 -2.25 -18.06 -6.18
N ILE A 360 -2.05 -18.57 -7.39
CA ILE A 360 -1.36 -17.88 -8.49
C ILE A 360 -2.41 -17.39 -9.48
N VAL A 361 -2.31 -16.13 -9.89
CA VAL A 361 -3.10 -15.58 -11.00
C VAL A 361 -2.39 -15.94 -12.29
N VAL A 362 -3.04 -16.74 -13.14
CA VAL A 362 -2.49 -17.22 -14.41
C VAL A 362 -2.81 -16.24 -15.55
N ALA A 363 -4.04 -15.76 -15.55
CA ALA A 363 -4.52 -14.72 -16.45
C ALA A 363 -5.76 -14.06 -15.82
N ALA A 364 -5.89 -12.75 -15.88
CA ALA A 364 -7.09 -12.07 -15.41
C ALA A 364 -7.26 -10.72 -16.08
N GLN A 365 -8.50 -10.42 -16.45
CA GLN A 365 -8.97 -9.05 -16.61
C GLN A 365 -9.92 -8.76 -15.45
N ARG A 366 -9.42 -8.07 -14.42
CA ARG A 366 -10.24 -7.68 -13.27
C ARG A 366 -10.95 -6.36 -13.55
N SER A 367 -12.07 -6.17 -12.89
CA SER A 367 -12.84 -4.95 -12.98
C SER A 367 -12.12 -3.79 -12.29
N GLN A 368 -12.06 -2.62 -12.93
CA GLN A 368 -11.80 -1.33 -12.26
C GLN A 368 -13.07 -0.75 -11.62
N LEU A 369 -14.19 -1.44 -11.77
CA LEU A 369 -15.49 -0.96 -11.38
C LEU A 369 -15.81 -1.42 -9.95
N SER A 370 -15.76 -0.48 -9.00
CA SER A 370 -16.12 -0.75 -7.61
C SER A 370 -17.65 -0.84 -7.45
N THR A 371 -18.12 -1.83 -6.70
CA THR A 371 -19.52 -1.91 -6.25
C THR A 371 -19.92 -0.66 -5.45
N GLN A 372 -18.96 -0.01 -4.77
CA GLN A 372 -19.13 1.28 -4.10
C GLN A 372 -19.62 2.39 -5.03
N TYR A 373 -19.29 2.33 -6.32
CA TYR A 373 -19.65 3.35 -7.31
C TYR A 373 -20.79 2.89 -8.23
N HIS A 374 -21.55 1.86 -7.83
CA HIS A 374 -22.72 1.36 -8.55
C HIS A 374 -22.46 1.06 -10.03
N ALA A 375 -21.29 0.50 -10.30
CA ALA A 375 -20.99 0.06 -11.64
C ALA A 375 -22.05 -0.90 -12.15
N LYS A 376 -22.58 -0.58 -13.33
CA LYS A 376 -23.72 -1.31 -13.89
C LYS A 376 -23.20 -2.40 -14.83
N PRO A 377 -23.67 -3.65 -14.69
CA PRO A 377 -23.42 -4.66 -15.69
C PRO A 377 -24.01 -4.22 -17.03
N GLN A 378 -23.40 -4.68 -18.13
CA GLN A 378 -23.94 -4.50 -19.46
C GLN A 378 -25.12 -5.46 -19.65
N LEU A 379 -26.28 -4.90 -20.03
CA LEU A 379 -27.44 -5.69 -20.42
C LEU A 379 -27.24 -6.20 -21.86
N ILE A 380 -27.30 -7.51 -22.06
CA ILE A 380 -27.14 -8.15 -23.37
C ILE A 380 -28.45 -8.77 -23.84
N ALA A 381 -28.84 -8.48 -25.08
CA ALA A 381 -30.10 -8.93 -25.67
C ALA A 381 -30.13 -10.46 -25.87
N PRO A 382 -31.32 -11.07 -25.98
CA PRO A 382 -31.48 -12.47 -26.39
C PRO A 382 -30.66 -12.82 -27.63
N ASN A 383 -30.13 -14.04 -27.70
CA ASN A 383 -29.30 -14.56 -28.81
C ASN A 383 -27.96 -13.85 -29.05
N THR A 384 -27.60 -12.84 -28.25
CA THR A 384 -26.29 -12.20 -28.32
C THR A 384 -25.18 -13.20 -28.00
N VAL A 385 -24.14 -13.22 -28.84
CA VAL A 385 -22.92 -13.98 -28.62
C VAL A 385 -21.78 -13.02 -28.33
N MET A 386 -21.17 -13.18 -27.18
CA MET A 386 -19.96 -12.48 -26.79
C MET A 386 -18.80 -13.46 -26.74
N SER A 387 -17.64 -13.08 -27.25
CA SER A 387 -16.45 -13.91 -27.18
C SER A 387 -15.18 -13.09 -27.04
N GLU A 388 -14.19 -13.63 -26.34
CA GLU A 388 -12.88 -13.00 -26.16
C GLU A 388 -11.81 -14.09 -26.10
N GLU A 389 -10.69 -13.84 -26.77
CA GLU A 389 -9.52 -14.72 -26.68
C GLU A 389 -8.70 -14.38 -25.43
N ILE A 390 -8.07 -15.39 -24.86
CA ILE A 390 -7.20 -15.24 -23.69
C ILE A 390 -5.96 -16.12 -23.85
N SER A 391 -4.83 -15.62 -23.35
CA SER A 391 -3.60 -16.40 -23.19
C SER A 391 -3.49 -16.86 -21.74
N LEU A 392 -3.41 -18.18 -21.53
CA LEU A 392 -3.07 -18.76 -20.24
C LEU A 392 -1.57 -19.05 -20.22
N ASN A 393 -0.80 -18.23 -19.50
CA ASN A 393 0.66 -18.31 -19.46
C ASN A 393 1.19 -19.52 -18.68
N GLY A 394 0.34 -20.16 -17.88
CA GLY A 394 0.65 -21.34 -17.08
C GLY A 394 -0.56 -22.27 -17.00
N ALA A 395 -0.36 -23.44 -16.38
CA ALA A 395 -1.46 -24.32 -16.05
C ALA A 395 -2.38 -23.66 -15.02
N SER A 396 -3.68 -23.86 -15.15
CA SER A 396 -4.69 -23.37 -14.20
C SER A 396 -5.64 -24.49 -13.82
N ASN A 397 -6.27 -24.38 -12.66
CA ASN A 397 -7.32 -25.32 -12.24
C ASN A 397 -8.65 -24.63 -11.93
N TYR A 398 -8.69 -23.31 -12.10
CA TYR A 398 -9.86 -22.48 -11.90
C TYR A 398 -9.94 -21.41 -12.98
N LEU A 399 -11.13 -21.19 -13.52
CA LEU A 399 -11.45 -20.03 -14.36
C LEU A 399 -12.87 -19.55 -14.06
N SER A 400 -13.06 -18.24 -13.93
CA SER A 400 -14.38 -17.64 -13.78
C SER A 400 -14.57 -16.40 -14.64
N VAL A 401 -15.81 -16.19 -15.08
CA VAL A 401 -16.26 -15.00 -15.82
C VAL A 401 -17.45 -14.39 -15.08
N GLN A 402 -17.47 -13.07 -14.87
CA GLN A 402 -18.47 -12.40 -14.04
C GLN A 402 -19.75 -12.07 -14.81
N ILE A 403 -20.83 -12.77 -14.44
CA ILE A 403 -22.14 -12.74 -15.08
C ILE A 403 -23.18 -12.92 -13.96
N HIS A 404 -23.87 -11.83 -13.60
CA HIS A 404 -24.67 -11.72 -12.37
C HIS A 404 -25.95 -12.55 -12.35
N GLN A 405 -26.47 -12.95 -13.52
CA GLN A 405 -27.67 -13.79 -13.62
C GLN A 405 -27.38 -15.12 -14.33
N ALA A 406 -27.62 -16.20 -13.57
CA ALA A 406 -27.30 -17.58 -13.93
C ALA A 406 -28.33 -18.28 -14.84
N ALA A 407 -29.46 -17.65 -15.16
CA ALA A 407 -30.62 -18.41 -15.66
C ALA A 407 -30.61 -18.69 -17.17
N GLY A 408 -29.79 -18.00 -17.96
CA GLY A 408 -29.95 -17.98 -19.43
C GLY A 408 -28.69 -18.07 -20.30
N MET A 409 -27.50 -18.12 -19.70
CA MET A 409 -26.25 -18.03 -20.46
C MET A 409 -25.61 -19.40 -20.65
N LYS A 410 -25.18 -19.67 -21.89
CA LYS A 410 -24.25 -20.76 -22.18
C LYS A 410 -22.85 -20.20 -22.26
N VAL A 411 -22.02 -20.53 -21.28
CA VAL A 411 -20.64 -20.05 -21.20
C VAL A 411 -19.67 -21.21 -21.38
N THR A 412 -18.72 -21.05 -22.29
CA THR A 412 -17.73 -22.07 -22.63
C THR A 412 -16.35 -21.47 -22.76
N LEU A 413 -15.33 -22.26 -22.44
CA LEU A 413 -13.94 -22.00 -22.77
C LEU A 413 -13.51 -23.02 -23.84
N THR A 414 -12.99 -22.55 -24.96
CA THR A 414 -12.53 -23.43 -26.06
C THR A 414 -11.04 -23.29 -26.24
N SER A 415 -10.30 -24.40 -26.22
CA SER A 415 -8.89 -24.43 -26.60
C SER A 415 -8.76 -24.17 -28.10
N LEU A 416 -8.00 -23.15 -28.49
CA LEU A 416 -7.80 -22.81 -29.89
C LEU A 416 -6.83 -23.77 -30.59
N SER A 417 -5.98 -24.47 -29.84
CA SER A 417 -5.04 -25.46 -30.37
C SER A 417 -5.67 -26.85 -30.56
N THR A 418 -6.50 -27.28 -29.61
CA THR A 418 -7.06 -28.66 -29.62
C THR A 418 -8.54 -28.72 -30.00
N GLY A 419 -9.23 -27.59 -30.05
CA GLY A 419 -10.69 -27.54 -30.25
C GLY A 419 -11.49 -28.03 -29.03
N LYS A 420 -10.84 -28.47 -27.94
CA LYS A 420 -11.52 -28.98 -26.75
C LYS A 420 -12.35 -27.87 -26.08
N VAL A 421 -13.62 -28.17 -25.83
CA VAL A 421 -14.58 -27.24 -25.22
C VAL A 421 -14.86 -27.62 -23.77
N TYR A 422 -14.70 -26.67 -22.86
CA TYR A 422 -15.03 -26.76 -21.45
C TYR A 422 -16.30 -25.94 -21.18
N LYS A 423 -17.30 -26.55 -20.55
CA LYS A 423 -18.52 -25.85 -20.13
C LYS A 423 -18.32 -25.25 -18.75
N LEU A 424 -18.56 -23.95 -18.63
CA LEU A 424 -18.56 -23.27 -17.33
C LEU A 424 -19.94 -23.44 -16.68
N LYS A 425 -19.96 -23.57 -15.36
CA LYS A 425 -21.16 -23.74 -14.55
C LYS A 425 -21.47 -22.45 -13.79
N PRO A 426 -22.75 -22.05 -13.68
CA PRO A 426 -23.12 -20.90 -12.87
C PRO A 426 -22.79 -21.12 -11.38
N ALA A 427 -22.28 -20.07 -10.72
CA ALA A 427 -21.98 -20.04 -9.30
C ALA A 427 -22.09 -18.59 -8.77
N ALA A 428 -23.19 -18.28 -8.08
CA ALA A 428 -23.52 -16.92 -7.63
C ALA A 428 -23.45 -15.91 -8.80
N ALA A 429 -22.55 -14.92 -8.72
CA ALA A 429 -22.38 -13.86 -9.73
C ALA A 429 -21.37 -14.21 -10.85
N VAL A 430 -20.90 -15.46 -10.93
CA VAL A 430 -19.93 -15.89 -11.93
C VAL A 430 -20.34 -17.18 -12.63
N TYR A 431 -19.77 -17.44 -13.79
CA TYR A 431 -19.70 -18.77 -14.40
C TYR A 431 -18.28 -19.29 -14.21
N LYS A 432 -18.13 -20.45 -13.55
CA LYS A 432 -16.84 -21.00 -13.17
C LYS A 432 -16.56 -22.37 -13.79
N LEU A 433 -15.28 -22.69 -13.90
CA LEU A 433 -14.72 -23.96 -14.32
C LEU A 433 -13.67 -24.38 -13.29
N GLU A 434 -13.84 -25.55 -12.69
CA GLU A 434 -12.93 -26.15 -11.72
C GLU A 434 -12.38 -27.45 -12.30
N THR A 435 -11.32 -27.34 -13.10
CA THR A 435 -10.64 -28.46 -13.73
C THR A 435 -9.26 -28.03 -14.19
N ASN A 436 -8.33 -28.97 -14.33
CA ASN A 436 -7.00 -28.67 -14.84
C ASN A 436 -7.05 -28.29 -16.33
N ILE A 437 -6.49 -27.13 -16.64
CA ILE A 437 -6.37 -26.54 -17.97
C ILE A 437 -4.89 -26.27 -18.20
N ALA A 438 -4.36 -26.75 -19.33
CA ALA A 438 -2.97 -26.50 -19.70
C ALA A 438 -2.75 -25.02 -20.07
N ALA A 439 -1.48 -24.60 -20.07
CA ALA A 439 -1.11 -23.33 -20.68
C ALA A 439 -1.46 -23.33 -22.17
N GLY A 440 -1.79 -22.15 -22.72
CA GLY A 440 -2.06 -21.99 -24.15
C GLY A 440 -3.11 -20.91 -24.45
N HIS A 441 -3.56 -20.89 -25.70
CA HIS A 441 -4.55 -19.92 -26.19
C HIS A 441 -5.97 -20.51 -26.16
N TYR A 442 -6.89 -19.73 -25.61
CA TYR A 442 -8.28 -20.12 -25.43
C TYR A 442 -9.22 -19.01 -25.87
N ARG A 443 -10.49 -19.36 -26.08
CA ARG A 443 -11.58 -18.41 -26.31
C ARG A 443 -12.68 -18.63 -25.29
N ILE A 444 -13.00 -17.58 -24.54
CA ILE A 444 -14.23 -17.51 -23.74
C ILE A 444 -15.36 -17.16 -24.71
N THR A 445 -16.47 -17.90 -24.64
CA THR A 445 -17.69 -17.60 -25.38
C THR A 445 -18.87 -17.62 -24.41
N ALA A 446 -19.63 -16.54 -24.36
CA ALA A 446 -20.86 -16.40 -23.59
C ALA A 446 -22.02 -16.10 -24.56
N LYS A 447 -22.98 -17.02 -24.66
CA LYS A 447 -24.18 -16.85 -25.49
C LYS A 447 -25.41 -16.69 -24.61
N ASN A 448 -26.18 -15.63 -24.84
CA ASN A 448 -27.51 -15.51 -24.25
C ASN A 448 -28.48 -16.43 -24.98
N THR A 449 -28.81 -17.54 -24.34
CA THR A 449 -29.78 -18.53 -24.83
C THR A 449 -31.18 -18.34 -24.26
N SER A 450 -31.37 -17.37 -23.36
CA SER A 450 -32.69 -17.03 -22.84
C SER A 450 -33.45 -16.08 -23.76
N GLY A 451 -34.78 -16.06 -23.60
CA GLY A 451 -35.66 -15.09 -24.25
C GLY A 451 -35.64 -13.69 -23.62
N ILE A 452 -34.82 -13.46 -22.59
CA ILE A 452 -34.72 -12.18 -21.87
C ILE A 452 -33.29 -11.63 -21.87
N GLY A 453 -33.14 -10.35 -21.58
CA GLY A 453 -31.82 -9.73 -21.42
C GLY A 453 -31.06 -10.32 -20.23
N GLN A 454 -29.74 -10.49 -20.37
CA GLN A 454 -28.86 -11.00 -19.31
C GLN A 454 -27.83 -9.92 -18.93
N GLN A 455 -27.35 -9.94 -17.68
CA GLN A 455 -26.39 -8.96 -17.18
C GLN A 455 -24.98 -9.55 -17.13
N VAL A 456 -24.06 -8.94 -17.87
CA VAL A 456 -22.65 -9.36 -17.98
C VAL A 456 -21.75 -8.21 -17.58
N ASP A 457 -20.75 -8.47 -16.74
CA ASP A 457 -19.75 -7.45 -16.45
C ASP A 457 -18.72 -7.36 -17.56
N VAL A 458 -18.70 -6.19 -18.19
CA VAL A 458 -17.75 -5.82 -19.24
C VAL A 458 -17.02 -4.57 -18.78
N VAL A 459 -15.70 -4.62 -18.78
CA VAL A 459 -14.89 -3.41 -18.65
C VAL A 459 -14.82 -2.76 -20.02
N ASN A 460 -15.16 -1.47 -20.11
CA ASN A 460 -15.01 -0.70 -21.34
C ASN A 460 -14.26 0.60 -21.03
N THR A 461 -13.15 0.84 -21.74
CA THR A 461 -12.41 2.10 -21.64
C THR A 461 -12.75 3.04 -22.80
N GLN A 462 -12.30 4.29 -22.71
CA GLN A 462 -12.55 5.27 -23.77
C GLN A 462 -11.50 5.22 -24.90
N ARG A 463 -10.24 4.88 -24.59
CA ARG A 463 -9.10 5.14 -25.51
C ARG A 463 -7.96 4.12 -25.45
N TYR A 464 -8.06 3.06 -24.64
CA TYR A 464 -6.95 2.11 -24.50
C TYR A 464 -7.41 0.68 -24.27
N GLN A 465 -6.70 -0.25 -24.88
CA GLN A 465 -6.97 -1.67 -24.73
C GLN A 465 -6.47 -2.14 -23.35
N LEU A 466 -7.33 -2.86 -22.61
CA LEU A 466 -6.99 -3.41 -21.29
C LEU A 466 -6.50 -4.87 -21.36
N ALA A 467 -7.20 -5.70 -22.13
CA ALA A 467 -6.87 -7.09 -22.34
C ALA A 467 -6.14 -7.28 -23.67
N GLU A 468 -5.26 -8.29 -23.76
CA GLU A 468 -4.48 -8.59 -24.97
C GLU A 468 -5.34 -8.73 -26.24
N TYR A 469 -6.55 -9.26 -26.09
CA TYR A 469 -7.50 -9.47 -27.19
C TYR A 469 -8.81 -8.71 -26.95
N PRO A 470 -9.46 -8.21 -28.02
CA PRO A 470 -10.68 -7.44 -27.88
C PRO A 470 -11.90 -8.33 -27.62
N LEU A 471 -12.87 -7.80 -26.88
CA LEU A 471 -14.20 -8.40 -26.78
C LEU A 471 -14.93 -8.32 -28.12
N VAL A 472 -15.43 -9.45 -28.60
CA VAL A 472 -16.23 -9.55 -29.82
C VAL A 472 -17.69 -9.76 -29.46
N VAL A 473 -18.58 -8.91 -29.94
CA VAL A 473 -20.04 -9.01 -29.72
C VAL A 473 -20.72 -9.15 -31.07
N ASN A 474 -21.39 -10.29 -31.30
CA ASN A 474 -22.04 -10.62 -32.57
C ASN A 474 -21.13 -10.44 -33.79
N GLY A 475 -19.85 -10.80 -33.66
CA GLY A 475 -18.82 -10.66 -34.71
C GLY A 475 -18.16 -9.28 -34.80
N VAL A 476 -18.67 -8.27 -34.07
CA VAL A 476 -18.08 -6.93 -34.04
C VAL A 476 -17.02 -6.85 -32.95
N LYS A 477 -15.79 -6.47 -33.32
CA LYS A 477 -14.67 -6.30 -32.39
C LYS A 477 -14.78 -4.98 -31.64
N ASN A 478 -14.65 -5.02 -30.32
CA ASN A 478 -14.62 -3.86 -29.43
C ASN A 478 -13.25 -3.78 -28.77
N ALA A 479 -12.34 -2.98 -29.34
CA ALA A 479 -10.94 -2.91 -28.92
C ALA A 479 -10.71 -2.42 -27.48
N THR A 480 -11.66 -1.66 -26.94
CA THR A 480 -11.59 -1.08 -25.59
C THR A 480 -12.40 -1.85 -24.56
N ALA A 481 -13.03 -2.95 -24.96
CA ALA A 481 -13.90 -3.75 -24.09
C ALA A 481 -13.32 -5.14 -23.82
N SER A 482 -13.56 -5.66 -22.63
CA SER A 482 -13.14 -7.00 -22.19
C SER A 482 -14.10 -7.54 -21.13
N PHE A 483 -14.30 -8.85 -21.10
CA PHE A 483 -14.94 -9.55 -19.99
C PHE A 483 -14.20 -9.31 -18.69
N VAL A 484 -14.93 -9.29 -17.58
CA VAL A 484 -14.31 -9.48 -16.27
C VAL A 484 -14.11 -10.97 -16.04
N TYR A 485 -12.86 -11.43 -16.10
CA TYR A 485 -12.50 -12.83 -15.91
C TYR A 485 -11.27 -13.00 -15.02
N THR A 486 -11.13 -14.20 -14.45
CA THR A 486 -9.96 -14.58 -13.65
C THR A 486 -9.71 -16.07 -13.80
N SER A 487 -8.47 -16.42 -14.12
CA SER A 487 -7.97 -17.79 -14.13
C SER A 487 -6.84 -17.94 -13.11
N LEU A 488 -6.94 -18.97 -12.29
CA LEU A 488 -6.08 -19.20 -11.15
C LEU A 488 -5.52 -20.62 -11.17
N TYR A 489 -4.33 -20.76 -10.60
CA TYR A 489 -3.82 -22.02 -10.11
C TYR A 489 -3.90 -22.01 -8.59
N GLN A 490 -4.78 -22.84 -8.04
CA GLN A 490 -4.96 -23.08 -6.62
C GLN A 490 -4.20 -24.36 -6.25
N PRO A 491 -3.01 -24.26 -5.64
CA PRO A 491 -2.28 -25.45 -5.22
C PRO A 491 -3.14 -26.26 -4.21
N THR A 492 -3.27 -27.57 -4.45
CA THR A 492 -4.07 -28.50 -3.61
C THR A 492 -3.25 -29.15 -2.52
#